data_AF-A0A448S2J5-F1
#
_entry.id   AF-A0A448S2J5-F1
#
_cell.length_a   1.000
_cell.length_b   1.000
_cell.length_c   1.000
_cell.angle_alpha   90.00
_cell.angle_beta   90.00
_cell.angle_gamma   90.00
#
_symmetry.space_group_name_H-M   'P 1'
#
loop_
_entity.id
_entity.type
_entity.pdbx_description
1 polymer ?
#
loop_
_entity_poly.entity_id
_entity_poly.type
_entity_poly.pdbx_seq_one_letter_code
_entity_poly.pdbx_strand_id
1 'polypeptide(L)'
;MSYVDFYKEEYGAYIHNGVLYAYDLHIKNGSKKASFIILSLIETASDTDGDAMKCAAVSATWQALGHSEKDISFIYNEAWDAVINPG
;
A
#
# COMPACT_ATOMS: atom_id res chain seq x y z
N MET A 1 5.84 -17.69 -20.28
CA MET A 1 5.51 -16.46 -19.53
C MET A 1 6.69 -15.51 -19.69
N SER A 2 6.47 -14.27 -20.16
CA SER A 2 7.59 -13.35 -20.30
C SER A 2 8.03 -12.85 -18.92
N TYR A 3 9.29 -12.43 -18.81
CA TYR A 3 9.83 -11.82 -17.59
C TYR A 3 8.96 -10.65 -17.12
N VAL A 4 8.46 -9.84 -18.06
CA VAL A 4 7.57 -8.70 -17.78
C VAL A 4 6.21 -9.13 -17.20
N ASP A 5 5.68 -10.27 -17.63
CA ASP A 5 4.39 -10.76 -17.14
C ASP A 5 4.50 -11.31 -15.72
N PHE A 6 5.61 -12.00 -15.40
CA PHE A 6 5.89 -12.50 -14.07
C PHE A 6 5.95 -11.37 -13.03
N TYR A 7 6.70 -10.30 -13.31
CA TYR A 7 6.78 -9.15 -12.41
C TYR A 7 5.45 -8.42 -12.24
N LYS A 8 4.63 -8.33 -13.29
CA LYS A 8 3.30 -7.69 -13.18
C LYS A 8 2.35 -8.47 -12.29
N GLU A 9 2.37 -9.80 -12.36
CA GLU A 9 1.53 -10.64 -11.50
C GLU A 9 1.97 -10.59 -10.05
N GLU A 10 3.28 -10.69 -9.79
CA GLU A 10 3.83 -10.69 -8.43
C GLU A 10 3.67 -9.31 -7.75
N TYR A 11 4.08 -8.23 -8.43
CA TYR A 11 3.92 -6.86 -7.91
C TYR A 11 2.46 -6.42 -7.85
N GLY A 12 1.63 -6.89 -8.78
CA GLY A 12 0.19 -6.65 -8.75
C GLY A 12 -0.44 -7.16 -7.44
N ALA A 13 0.01 -8.33 -6.94
CA ALA A 13 -0.48 -8.89 -5.69
C ALA A 13 -0.09 -8.03 -4.47
N TYR A 14 1.15 -7.56 -4.39
CA TYR A 14 1.61 -6.72 -3.27
C TYR A 14 0.87 -5.37 -3.23
N ILE A 15 0.71 -4.73 -4.39
CA ILE A 15 -0.06 -3.49 -4.53
C ILE A 15 -1.51 -3.71 -4.10
N HIS A 16 -2.14 -4.76 -4.62
CA HIS A 16 -3.52 -5.11 -4.28
C HIS A 16 -3.69 -5.32 -2.76
N ASN A 17 -2.78 -6.05 -2.13
CA ASN A 17 -2.81 -6.32 -0.69
C ASN A 17 -2.66 -5.03 0.14
N GLY A 18 -1.76 -4.12 -0.25
CA GLY A 18 -1.61 -2.83 0.42
C GLY A 18 -2.87 -1.95 0.31
N VAL A 19 -3.49 -1.92 -0.88
CA VAL A 19 -4.75 -1.20 -1.10
C VAL A 19 -5.87 -1.75 -0.22
N LEU A 20 -6.06 -3.08 -0.22
CA LEU A 20 -7.09 -3.72 0.59
C LEU A 20 -6.89 -3.47 2.08
N TYR A 21 -5.66 -3.60 2.58
CA TYR A 21 -5.33 -3.37 3.98
C TYR A 21 -5.74 -1.96 4.44
N ALA A 22 -5.31 -0.92 3.71
CA ALA A 22 -5.63 0.47 4.05
C ALA A 22 -7.13 0.76 3.95
N TYR A 23 -7.80 0.21 2.93
CA TYR A 23 -9.23 0.39 2.74
C TYR A 23 -10.06 -0.28 3.84
N ASP A 24 -9.72 -1.52 4.21
CA ASP A 24 -10.41 -2.24 5.29
C ASP A 24 -10.29 -1.51 6.62
N LEU A 25 -9.12 -0.94 6.90
CA LEU A 25 -8.93 -0.17 8.13
C LEU A 25 -9.70 1.16 8.11
N HIS A 26 -9.77 1.83 6.96
CA HIS A 26 -10.60 3.03 6.78
C HIS A 26 -12.06 2.73 7.14
N ILE A 27 -12.60 1.61 6.66
CA ILE A 27 -13.96 1.18 7.00
C ILE A 27 -14.09 0.79 8.49
N LYS A 28 -13.12 0.06 9.05
CA LYS A 28 -13.12 -0.34 10.48
C LYS A 28 -13.12 0.87 11.42
N ASN A 29 -12.51 1.98 11.02
CA ASN A 29 -12.51 3.23 11.78
C ASN A 29 -13.81 4.05 11.64
N GLY A 30 -14.87 3.47 11.07
CA GLY A 30 -16.18 4.11 10.95
C GLY A 30 -16.30 5.09 9.78
N SER A 31 -15.30 5.15 8.90
CA SER A 31 -15.40 5.97 7.69
C SER A 31 -16.35 5.35 6.67
N LYS A 32 -16.89 6.18 5.77
CA LYS A 32 -17.82 5.75 4.72
C LYS A 32 -17.06 5.15 3.55
N LYS A 33 -17.70 4.23 2.82
CA LYS A 33 -17.17 3.75 1.53
C LYS A 33 -16.84 4.92 0.61
N ALA A 34 -15.67 4.87 -0.01
CA ALA A 34 -15.16 5.89 -0.91
C ALA A 34 -14.59 5.23 -2.19
N SER A 35 -14.58 5.98 -3.28
CA SER A 35 -13.88 5.59 -4.52
C SER A 35 -12.68 6.50 -4.72
N PHE A 36 -11.55 5.92 -5.10
CA PHE A 36 -10.31 6.62 -5.38
C PHE A 36 -9.58 5.91 -6.53
N ILE A 37 -8.60 6.59 -7.12
CA ILE A 37 -7.78 6.06 -8.21
C ILE A 37 -6.33 6.31 -7.84
N ILE A 38 -5.52 5.25 -7.85
CA ILE A 38 -4.07 5.33 -7.76
C ILE A 38 -3.53 5.27 -9.18
N LEU A 39 -2.97 6.40 -9.64
CA LEU A 39 -2.48 6.53 -11.02
C LEU A 39 -1.06 5.98 -11.19
N SER A 40 -0.23 6.15 -10.17
CA SER A 40 1.16 5.71 -10.16
C SER A 40 1.67 5.55 -8.74
N LEU A 41 2.49 4.55 -8.51
CA LEU A 41 3.38 4.46 -7.35
C LEU A 41 4.78 4.81 -7.84
N ILE A 42 5.47 5.72 -7.15
CA ILE A 42 6.85 6.09 -7.48
C ILE A 42 7.76 5.40 -6.48
N GLU A 43 8.55 4.44 -6.95
CA GLU A 43 9.61 3.80 -6.18
C GLU A 43 10.95 3.90 -6.90
N THR A 44 12.03 3.91 -6.12
CA THR A 44 13.41 3.87 -6.61
C THR A 44 13.83 2.43 -6.91
N ALA A 45 14.60 2.24 -7.99
CA ALA A 45 15.04 0.93 -8.47
C ALA A 45 15.96 0.15 -7.51
N SER A 46 16.35 0.73 -6.38
CA SER A 46 17.12 0.09 -5.32
C SER A 46 16.31 -0.81 -4.39
N ASP A 47 14.97 -0.72 -4.42
CA ASP A 47 14.07 -1.28 -3.40
C ASP A 47 12.96 -2.14 -4.01
N THR A 48 13.27 -2.97 -5.02
CA THR A 48 12.27 -3.85 -5.66
C THR A 48 11.92 -5.08 -4.84
N ASP A 49 11.69 -4.90 -3.54
CA ASP A 49 11.14 -5.92 -2.64
C ASP A 49 9.62 -5.77 -2.59
N GLY A 50 8.90 -6.90 -2.55
CA GLY A 50 7.44 -6.90 -2.61
C GLY A 50 6.79 -6.23 -1.40
N ASP A 51 7.47 -6.23 -0.26
CA ASP A 51 7.03 -5.60 0.97
C ASP A 51 7.09 -4.06 0.92
N ALA A 52 8.08 -3.48 0.23
CA ALA A 52 8.19 -2.05 -0.05
C ALA A 52 7.01 -1.58 -0.92
N MET A 53 6.71 -2.32 -2.00
CA MET A 53 5.54 -2.03 -2.85
C MET A 53 4.22 -2.09 -2.09
N LYS A 54 4.06 -3.07 -1.20
CA LYS A 54 2.91 -3.16 -0.30
C LYS A 54 2.82 -1.89 0.55
N CYS A 55 3.92 -1.46 1.17
CA CYS A 55 3.99 -0.26 2.01
C CYS A 55 3.65 1.02 1.22
N ALA A 56 4.17 1.17 0.01
CA ALA A 56 3.86 2.28 -0.90
C ALA A 56 2.37 2.31 -1.25
N ALA A 57 1.78 1.15 -1.55
CA ALA A 57 0.35 1.03 -1.85
C ALA A 57 -0.53 1.36 -0.64
N VAL A 58 -0.13 0.95 0.57
CA VAL A 58 -0.81 1.35 1.83
C VAL A 58 -0.81 2.86 1.98
N SER A 59 0.35 3.52 1.85
CA SER A 59 0.46 4.97 2.01
C SER A 59 -0.37 5.73 0.97
N ALA A 60 -0.25 5.37 -0.31
CA ALA A 60 -1.01 5.99 -1.38
C ALA A 60 -2.52 5.85 -1.17
N THR A 61 -2.98 4.67 -0.74
CA THR A 61 -4.40 4.42 -0.49
C THR A 61 -4.91 5.22 0.70
N TRP A 62 -4.16 5.23 1.80
CA TRP A 62 -4.55 5.94 3.02
C TRP A 62 -4.69 7.45 2.78
N GLN A 63 -3.73 8.04 2.06
CA GLN A 63 -3.79 9.45 1.64
C GLN A 63 -4.95 9.72 0.67
N ALA A 64 -5.17 8.83 -0.31
CA ALA A 64 -6.28 8.97 -1.26
C ALA A 64 -7.67 8.89 -0.58
N LEU A 65 -7.75 8.22 0.58
CA LEU A 65 -8.93 8.15 1.43
C LEU A 65 -9.08 9.36 2.37
N GLY A 66 -8.20 10.35 2.28
CA GLY A 66 -8.27 11.62 3.01
C GLY A 66 -7.59 11.60 4.38
N HIS A 67 -6.82 10.56 4.69
CA HIS A 67 -6.09 10.45 5.95
C HIS A 67 -4.65 10.98 5.82
N SER A 68 -3.98 11.18 6.96
CA SER A 68 -2.64 11.77 6.97
C SER A 68 -1.58 10.68 6.92
N GLU A 69 -0.51 10.92 6.18
CA GLU A 69 0.65 10.02 6.16
C GLU A 69 1.31 9.86 7.54
N LYS A 70 1.15 10.85 8.43
CA LYS A 70 1.63 10.77 9.83
C LYS A 70 0.98 9.64 10.63
N ASP A 71 -0.19 9.16 10.18
CA ASP A 71 -0.90 8.06 10.82
C ASP A 71 -0.26 6.71 10.46
N ILE A 72 0.76 6.70 9.59
CA ILE A 72 1.42 5.49 9.11
C ILE A 72 2.81 5.40 9.73
N SER A 73 3.14 4.22 10.24
CA SER A 73 4.47 3.85 10.70
C SER A 73 4.98 2.67 9.88
N PHE A 74 6.23 2.74 9.43
CA PHE A 74 6.89 1.63 8.74
C PHE A 74 7.80 0.90 9.72
N ILE A 75 7.61 -0.40 9.85
CA ILE A 75 8.37 -1.26 10.76
C ILE A 75 9.08 -2.32 9.93
N TYR A 76 10.37 -2.53 10.20
CA TYR A 76 11.15 -3.60 9.59
C TYR A 76 11.32 -4.75 10.57
N ASN A 77 10.81 -5.94 10.21
CA ASN A 77 11.05 -7.19 10.93
C ASN A 77 11.12 -8.35 9.93
N GLU A 78 12.31 -8.63 9.41
CA GLU A 78 12.58 -9.56 8.30
C GLU A 78 11.93 -9.15 6.96
N ALA A 79 10.89 -8.31 7.00
CA ALA A 79 10.24 -7.60 5.91
C ALA A 79 9.71 -6.25 6.40
N TRP A 80 9.48 -5.32 5.48
CA TRP A 80 8.77 -4.07 5.71
C TRP A 80 7.26 -4.28 5.90
N ASP A 81 6.72 -3.62 6.92
CA ASP A 81 5.30 -3.56 7.16
C ASP A 81 4.83 -2.14 7.45
N ALA A 82 3.61 -1.84 7.03
CA ALA A 82 2.96 -0.56 7.26
C ALA A 82 1.89 -0.74 8.34
N VAL A 83 2.03 -0.01 9.44
CA VAL A 83 1.06 0.01 10.54
C VAL A 83 0.38 1.35 10.56
N ILE A 84 -0.94 1.36 10.47
CA ILE A 84 -1.74 2.58 10.55
C ILE A 84 -2.26 2.74 11.98
N ASN A 85 -1.94 3.89 12.59
CA ASN A 85 -2.31 4.31 13.93
C ASN A 85 -3.08 5.64 13.84
N PRO A 86 -4.39 5.61 13.55
CA PRO A 86 -5.21 6.81 13.53
C PRO A 86 -5.31 7.37 14.96
N GLY A 87 -4.99 8.65 15.12
CA GLY A 87 -5.09 9.36 16.40
C GLY A 87 -6.51 9.55 16.91
#